data_AF-A0A817VVJ2-F1
#
_entry.id   AF-A0A817VVJ2-F1
#
_cell.length_a   1.000
_cell.length_b   1.000
_cell.length_c   1.000
_cell.angle_alpha   90.00
_cell.angle_beta   90.00
_cell.angle_gamma   90.00
#
_symmetry.space_group_name_H-M   'P 1'
#
loop_
_entity.id
_entity.type
_entity.pdbx_description
1 polymer ?
#
loop_
_entity_poly.entity_id
_entity_poly.type
_entity_poly.pdbx_seq_one_letter_code
_entity_poly.pdbx_strand_id
1 'polypeptide(L)'
;MTFKVSNAQDELQVLECVELAAVRQYFTQAINTVVLISHTKRVINLDTKEIYGNAFAHATLEQLRSAFQSNYPSQVVNLIAIEAPSHGEGCYTDDQISYIVANCYASFKAAQILAPKTHAMNLHTSRSSDRNLSYKDANHFHTIIHTGWWGCGAYGNNRQMMIITQMLAAHWAQINKIIFHTQNNEHANDIARAKEIFENLKSQQQAKAVIDAIHKII
;
A
#
# COMPACT_ATOMS: atom_id res chain seq x y z
N MET A 1 -19.86 13.52 20.93
CA MET A 1 -19.55 12.85 19.66
C MET A 1 -18.21 12.17 19.84
N THR A 2 -18.23 10.92 20.31
CA THR A 2 -17.01 10.16 20.63
C THR A 2 -16.53 9.53 19.34
N PHE A 3 -15.50 10.11 18.72
CA PHE A 3 -14.81 9.43 17.62
C PHE A 3 -14.19 8.15 18.19
N LYS A 4 -14.78 6.99 17.91
CA LYS A 4 -14.07 5.71 18.03
C LYS A 4 -13.04 5.69 16.92
N VAL A 5 -11.91 6.37 17.13
CA VAL A 5 -10.78 6.28 16.22
C VAL A 5 -10.02 5.02 16.60
N SER A 6 -10.34 3.90 15.94
CA SER A 6 -9.28 2.91 15.73
C SER A 6 -8.29 3.60 14.82
N ASN A 7 -7.19 4.15 15.33
CA ASN A 7 -6.18 4.80 14.49
C ASN A 7 -5.44 3.69 13.73
N ALA A 8 -6.04 3.27 12.62
CA ALA A 8 -5.46 2.35 11.68
C ALA A 8 -4.46 3.10 10.80
N GLN A 9 -3.78 2.34 9.94
CA GLN A 9 -2.67 2.83 9.14
C GLN A 9 -3.04 4.06 8.28
N ASP A 10 -4.27 4.13 7.78
CA ASP A 10 -4.77 5.21 6.94
C ASP A 10 -5.04 6.51 7.73
N GLU A 11 -5.58 6.44 8.95
CA GLU A 11 -5.71 7.65 9.79
C GLU A 11 -4.35 8.27 10.12
N LEU A 12 -3.35 7.44 10.41
CA LEU A 12 -2.00 7.92 10.74
C LEU A 12 -1.34 8.57 9.51
N GLN A 13 -1.56 8.04 8.31
CA GLN A 13 -1.06 8.65 7.07
C GLN A 13 -1.67 10.04 6.80
N VAL A 14 -2.92 10.29 7.20
CA VAL A 14 -3.54 11.63 7.10
C VAL A 14 -2.81 12.65 7.98
N LEU A 15 -2.31 12.23 9.15
CA LEU A 15 -1.50 13.10 10.02
C LEU A 15 -0.14 13.44 9.40
N GLU A 16 0.49 12.47 8.72
CA GLU A 16 1.77 12.66 8.05
C GLU A 16 1.65 13.53 6.79
N CYS A 17 0.54 13.39 6.05
CA CYS A 17 0.25 14.03 4.78
C CYS A 17 -1.13 14.73 4.84
N VAL A 18 -1.17 15.95 5.36
CA VAL A 18 -2.42 16.69 5.66
C VAL A 18 -3.34 16.89 4.45
N GLU A 19 -2.81 16.89 3.22
CA GLU A 19 -3.60 16.98 1.98
C GLU A 19 -4.58 15.80 1.81
N LEU A 20 -4.30 14.65 2.43
CA LEU A 20 -5.17 13.48 2.41
C LEU A 20 -6.51 13.70 3.11
N ALA A 21 -6.59 14.66 4.04
CA ALA A 21 -7.85 15.01 4.68
C ALA A 21 -8.89 15.51 3.66
N ALA A 22 -8.45 16.29 2.66
CA ALA A 22 -9.32 16.77 1.58
C ALA A 22 -9.77 15.63 0.67
N VAL A 23 -8.87 14.69 0.36
CA VAL A 23 -9.18 13.47 -0.40
C VAL A 23 -10.26 12.67 0.32
N ARG A 24 -10.09 12.43 1.62
CA ARG A 24 -11.08 11.72 2.46
C ARG A 24 -12.44 12.42 2.45
N GLN A 25 -12.47 13.75 2.51
CA GLN A 25 -13.70 14.51 2.46
C GLN A 25 -14.39 14.42 1.08
N TYR A 26 -13.63 14.26 0.00
CA TYR A 26 -14.20 14.12 -1.34
C TYR A 26 -14.77 12.71 -1.58
N PHE A 27 -14.09 11.69 -1.05
CA PHE A 27 -14.48 10.29 -1.14
C PHE A 27 -15.30 9.87 0.10
N THR A 28 -16.52 10.41 0.25
CA THR A 28 -17.40 10.12 1.40
C THR A 28 -18.16 8.79 1.30
N GLN A 29 -18.04 8.08 0.19
CA GLN A 29 -18.64 6.76 -0.02
C GLN A 29 -17.53 5.74 -0.25
N ALA A 30 -17.71 4.52 0.26
CA ALA A 30 -16.80 3.41 0.00
C ALA A 30 -16.74 3.19 -1.51
N ILE A 31 -15.68 3.70 -2.13
CA ILE A 31 -15.44 3.46 -3.54
C ILE A 31 -14.58 2.20 -3.58
N ASN A 32 -15.12 1.13 -4.18
CA ASN A 32 -14.37 -0.07 -4.54
C ASN A 32 -13.37 0.23 -5.69
N THR A 33 -12.71 1.38 -5.64
CA THR A 33 -11.82 1.91 -6.68
C THR A 33 -10.52 2.32 -6.04
N VAL A 34 -9.43 1.89 -6.64
CA VAL A 34 -8.09 2.31 -6.31
C VAL A 34 -7.92 3.82 -6.55
N VAL A 35 -7.38 4.52 -5.56
CA VAL A 35 -7.04 5.94 -5.69
C VAL A 35 -5.53 6.11 -5.64
N LEU A 36 -4.95 6.66 -6.71
CA LEU A 36 -3.56 7.09 -6.73
C LEU A 36 -3.47 8.57 -6.40
N ILE A 37 -2.68 8.90 -5.39
CA ILE A 37 -2.45 10.27 -4.92
C ILE A 37 -0.98 10.57 -5.17
N SER A 38 -0.70 11.48 -6.09
CA SER A 38 0.66 11.80 -6.51
C SER A 38 1.12 13.13 -5.94
N HIS A 39 2.43 13.27 -5.74
CA HIS A 39 3.09 14.53 -5.39
C HIS A 39 2.55 15.17 -4.09
N THR A 40 2.21 14.36 -3.08
CA THR A 40 1.76 14.88 -1.79
C THR A 40 2.95 15.11 -0.86
N LYS A 41 2.86 16.12 0.01
CA LYS A 41 3.91 16.45 0.97
C LYS A 41 3.69 15.71 2.28
N ARG A 42 4.65 14.85 2.61
CA ARG A 42 4.84 14.34 3.97
C ARG A 42 5.59 15.39 4.79
N VAL A 43 4.85 16.05 5.68
CA VAL A 43 5.36 17.14 6.52
C VAL A 43 5.78 16.66 7.91
N ILE A 44 5.30 15.49 8.31
CA ILE A 44 5.54 14.88 9.61
C ILE A 44 5.89 13.41 9.38
N ASN A 45 6.86 12.90 10.15
CA ASN A 45 7.07 11.48 10.36
C ASN A 45 6.57 11.12 11.76
N LEU A 46 5.72 10.11 11.87
CA LEU A 46 5.19 9.66 13.15
C LEU A 46 5.85 8.32 13.53
N ASP A 47 6.60 8.28 14.63
CA ASP A 47 7.07 7.01 15.21
C ASP A 47 5.93 6.34 15.96
N THR A 48 5.39 5.29 15.35
CA THR A 48 4.17 4.62 15.85
C THR A 48 4.45 3.41 16.71
N LYS A 49 5.70 3.02 16.94
CA LYS A 49 6.06 1.77 17.65
C LYS A 49 5.33 1.59 18.98
N GLU A 50 5.25 2.66 19.77
CA GLU A 50 4.65 2.65 21.11
C GLU A 50 3.20 3.16 21.13
N ILE A 51 2.71 3.73 20.03
CA ILE A 51 1.43 4.45 19.98
C ILE A 51 0.51 3.98 18.85
N TYR A 52 0.75 2.84 18.21
CA TYR A 52 -0.08 2.36 17.10
C TYR A 52 -1.45 1.84 17.58
N GLY A 53 -2.49 1.99 16.75
CA GLY A 53 -3.82 1.44 17.01
C GLY A 53 -4.50 2.03 18.25
N ASN A 54 -5.03 1.18 19.13
CA ASN A 54 -5.69 1.63 20.37
C ASN A 54 -4.73 2.35 21.32
N ALA A 55 -3.43 2.08 21.26
CA ALA A 55 -2.44 2.79 22.07
C ALA A 55 -2.43 4.30 21.74
N PHE A 56 -2.68 4.67 20.48
CA PHE A 56 -2.78 6.08 20.07
C PHE A 56 -3.89 6.81 20.83
N ALA A 57 -5.06 6.18 20.95
CA ALA A 57 -6.24 6.76 21.60
C ALA A 57 -6.03 6.98 23.11
N HIS A 58 -5.05 6.30 23.69
CA HIS A 58 -4.68 6.40 25.10
C HIS A 58 -3.35 7.10 25.34
N ALA A 59 -2.65 7.53 24.29
CA ALA A 59 -1.35 8.16 24.39
C ALA A 59 -1.44 9.53 25.08
N THR A 60 -0.50 9.83 25.97
CA THR A 60 -0.39 11.16 26.58
C THR A 60 0.11 12.18 25.57
N LEU A 61 -0.13 13.47 25.83
CA LEU A 61 0.42 14.55 24.99
C LEU A 61 1.95 14.50 24.89
N GLU A 62 2.63 14.06 25.94
CA GLU A 62 4.08 13.90 25.94
C GLU A 62 4.52 12.77 25.00
N GLN A 63 3.87 11.60 25.08
CA GLN A 63 4.13 10.48 24.17
C GLN A 63 3.89 10.88 22.72
N LEU A 64 2.76 11.54 22.44
CA LEU A 64 2.45 12.05 21.10
C LEU A 64 3.54 13.02 20.61
N ARG A 65 3.90 14.03 21.41
CA ARG A 65 4.97 14.99 21.05
C ARG A 65 6.30 14.30 20.77
N SER A 66 6.65 13.28 21.53
CA SER A 66 7.90 12.53 21.33
C SER A 66 7.89 11.69 20.04
N ALA A 67 6.70 11.22 19.63
CA ALA A 67 6.51 10.46 18.39
C ALA A 67 6.52 11.36 17.13
N PHE A 68 6.21 12.65 17.28
CA PHE A 68 6.16 13.60 16.17
C PHE A 68 7.56 14.11 15.80
N GLN A 69 7.98 13.84 14.56
CA GLN A 69 9.20 14.42 13.98
C GLN A 69 8.84 15.29 12.78
N SER A 70 9.22 16.57 12.86
CA SER A 70 9.07 17.50 11.74
C SER A 70 9.95 17.04 10.57
N ASN A 71 9.37 17.00 9.37
CA ASN A 71 10.09 16.67 8.14
C ASN A 71 10.30 17.95 7.33
N TYR A 72 11.43 18.64 7.57
CA TYR A 72 11.81 19.85 6.85
C TYR A 72 13.19 19.70 6.18
N PRO A 73 13.31 19.86 4.85
CA PRO A 73 12.22 20.09 3.89
C PRO A 73 11.27 18.87 3.80
N SER A 74 10.00 19.11 3.50
CA SER A 74 8.99 18.05 3.39
C SER A 74 9.37 17.03 2.32
N GLN A 75 9.20 15.74 2.62
CA GLN A 75 9.37 14.70 1.62
C GLN A 75 8.16 14.65 0.69
N VAL A 76 8.39 14.66 -0.63
CA VAL A 76 7.33 14.42 -1.61
C VAL A 76 7.14 12.91 -1.78
N VAL A 77 5.89 12.44 -1.64
CA VAL A 77 5.54 11.02 -1.73
C VAL A 77 4.38 10.80 -2.72
N ASN A 78 4.27 9.57 -3.21
CA ASN A 78 3.10 9.11 -3.97
C ASN A 78 2.47 7.96 -3.17
N LEU A 79 1.15 7.96 -3.08
CA LEU A 79 0.40 7.02 -2.25
C LEU A 79 -0.64 6.29 -3.10
N ILE A 80 -0.82 5.01 -2.79
CA ILE A 80 -1.91 4.19 -3.31
C ILE A 80 -2.85 3.95 -2.14
N ALA A 81 -4.09 4.44 -2.27
CA ALA A 81 -5.18 4.08 -1.36
C ALA A 81 -6.02 2.98 -2.01
N ILE A 82 -6.07 1.83 -1.34
CA ILE A 82 -6.75 0.61 -1.79
C ILE A 82 -7.35 -0.11 -0.58
N GLU A 83 -8.63 -0.40 -0.66
CA GLU A 83 -9.37 -1.08 0.40
C GLU A 83 -9.24 -2.60 0.27
N ALA A 84 -8.82 -3.26 1.34
CA ALA A 84 -8.87 -4.72 1.44
C ALA A 84 -10.32 -5.19 1.65
N PRO A 85 -10.72 -6.40 1.25
CA PRO A 85 -12.03 -6.91 1.62
C PRO A 85 -12.15 -7.04 3.14
N SER A 86 -13.34 -6.72 3.65
CA SER A 86 -13.67 -6.77 5.07
C SER A 86 -14.11 -8.18 5.51
N HIS A 87 -13.72 -8.57 6.73
CA HIS A 87 -14.16 -9.79 7.46
C HIS A 87 -13.86 -11.15 6.79
N GLY A 88 -12.61 -11.60 6.86
CA GLY A 88 -12.24 -12.97 6.49
C GLY A 88 -12.13 -13.92 7.69
N GLU A 89 -13.24 -14.38 8.26
CA GLU A 89 -13.24 -15.65 9.00
C GLU A 89 -13.80 -16.74 8.06
N GLY A 90 -12.98 -17.74 7.71
CA GLY A 90 -13.35 -18.83 6.80
C GLY A 90 -12.60 -18.83 5.46
N CYS A 91 -13.01 -19.70 4.54
CA CYS A 91 -12.38 -19.84 3.23
C CYS A 91 -12.78 -18.69 2.30
N TYR A 92 -11.79 -18.09 1.62
CA TYR A 92 -12.05 -17.09 0.59
C TYR A 92 -12.78 -17.71 -0.61
N THR A 93 -13.67 -16.97 -1.25
CA THR A 93 -14.27 -17.38 -2.52
C THR A 93 -13.38 -17.01 -3.71
N ASP A 94 -13.60 -17.65 -4.87
CA ASP A 94 -12.94 -17.29 -6.14
C ASP A 94 -13.09 -15.79 -6.45
N ASP A 95 -14.26 -15.23 -6.19
CA ASP A 95 -14.57 -13.81 -6.43
C ASP A 95 -13.78 -12.91 -5.47
N GLN A 96 -13.62 -13.30 -4.20
CA GLN A 96 -12.82 -12.53 -3.25
C GLN A 96 -11.34 -12.55 -3.62
N ILE A 97 -10.79 -13.73 -3.99
CA ILE A 97 -9.39 -13.84 -4.44
C ILE A 97 -9.20 -13.00 -5.71
N SER A 98 -10.12 -13.12 -6.68
CA SER A 98 -10.08 -12.35 -7.93
C SER A 98 -10.13 -10.85 -7.66
N TYR A 99 -11.00 -10.41 -6.75
CA TYR A 99 -11.12 -9.01 -6.34
C TYR A 99 -9.81 -8.48 -5.76
N ILE A 100 -9.19 -9.22 -4.83
CA ILE A 100 -7.94 -8.81 -4.19
C ILE A 100 -6.82 -8.69 -5.23
N VAL A 101 -6.65 -9.72 -6.06
CA VAL A 101 -5.63 -9.76 -7.11
C VAL A 101 -5.83 -8.62 -8.11
N ALA A 102 -7.07 -8.42 -8.59
CA ALA A 102 -7.39 -7.37 -9.57
C ALA A 102 -7.12 -5.97 -9.01
N ASN A 103 -7.49 -5.70 -7.75
CA ASN A 103 -7.25 -4.39 -7.14
C ASN A 103 -5.76 -4.12 -6.92
N CYS A 104 -4.99 -5.12 -6.42
CA CYS A 104 -3.53 -4.98 -6.34
C CYS A 104 -2.90 -4.73 -7.72
N TYR A 105 -3.30 -5.52 -8.72
CA TYR A 105 -2.77 -5.39 -10.08
C TYR A 105 -3.08 -4.01 -10.67
N ALA A 106 -4.34 -3.57 -10.60
CA ALA A 106 -4.76 -2.27 -11.09
C ALA A 106 -3.98 -1.14 -10.42
N SER A 107 -3.78 -1.23 -9.10
CA SER A 107 -2.99 -0.27 -8.33
C SER A 107 -1.54 -0.16 -8.78
N PHE A 108 -0.87 -1.30 -8.86
CA PHE A 108 0.54 -1.35 -9.20
C PHE A 108 0.75 -0.99 -10.67
N LYS A 109 -0.15 -1.43 -11.55
CA LYS A 109 -0.07 -1.07 -12.97
C LYS A 109 -0.32 0.42 -13.18
N ALA A 110 -1.27 1.02 -12.47
CA ALA A 110 -1.48 2.47 -12.51
C ALA A 110 -0.23 3.24 -12.04
N ALA A 111 0.39 2.81 -10.94
CA ALA A 111 1.63 3.40 -10.44
C ALA A 111 2.78 3.29 -11.46
N GLN A 112 2.93 2.14 -12.12
CA GLN A 112 3.92 1.91 -13.17
C GLN A 112 3.69 2.81 -14.39
N ILE A 113 2.45 2.92 -14.86
CA ILE A 113 2.08 3.77 -16.01
C ILE A 113 2.31 5.25 -15.69
N LEU A 114 2.04 5.67 -14.45
CA LEU A 114 2.13 7.07 -14.04
C LEU A 114 3.53 7.48 -13.54
N ALA A 115 4.45 6.52 -13.38
CA ALA A 115 5.82 6.76 -12.93
C ALA A 115 6.56 7.88 -13.69
N PRO A 116 6.49 7.98 -15.05
CA PRO A 116 7.11 9.09 -15.78
C PRO A 116 6.54 10.45 -15.38
N LYS A 117 5.21 10.54 -15.24
CA LYS A 117 4.50 11.76 -14.90
C LYS A 117 4.81 12.20 -13.46
N THR A 118 4.81 11.27 -12.51
CA THR A 118 5.15 11.58 -11.11
C THR A 118 6.63 11.93 -10.96
N HIS A 119 7.51 11.29 -11.73
CA HIS A 119 8.93 11.65 -11.77
C HIS A 119 9.13 13.08 -12.30
N ALA A 120 8.48 13.45 -13.40
CA ALA A 120 8.57 14.81 -13.94
C ALA A 120 8.05 15.88 -12.95
N MET A 121 6.93 15.61 -12.26
CA MET A 121 6.43 16.50 -11.20
C MET A 121 7.44 16.69 -10.07
N ASN A 122 8.11 15.60 -9.66
CA ASN A 122 9.14 15.63 -8.62
C ASN A 122 10.46 16.28 -9.09
N LEU A 123 10.73 16.30 -10.40
CA LEU A 123 11.85 17.03 -10.98
C LEU A 123 11.58 18.52 -11.11
N HIS A 124 10.35 18.96 -11.37
CA HIS A 124 10.02 20.39 -11.53
C HIS A 124 10.16 21.21 -10.23
N THR A 125 10.37 20.57 -9.08
CA THR A 125 10.86 21.22 -7.85
C THR A 125 12.37 21.54 -7.87
N SER A 126 13.10 21.03 -8.87
CA SER A 126 14.52 21.27 -9.14
C SER A 126 14.65 21.94 -10.51
N ARG A 127 15.41 23.04 -10.62
CA ARG A 127 15.54 23.87 -11.85
C ARG A 127 16.27 23.14 -12.99
N SER A 128 15.66 22.12 -13.61
CA SER A 128 16.21 21.40 -14.76
C SER A 128 15.25 21.42 -15.96
N SER A 129 15.82 21.68 -17.13
CA SER A 129 15.21 22.03 -18.41
C SER A 129 14.75 20.85 -19.27
N ASP A 130 14.71 19.62 -18.75
CA ASP A 130 14.33 18.44 -19.55
C ASP A 130 12.81 18.19 -19.52
N ARG A 131 12.09 18.96 -20.33
CA ARG A 131 10.62 18.86 -20.50
C ARG A 131 10.15 17.78 -21.51
N ASN A 132 11.06 16.95 -22.03
CA ASN A 132 10.76 16.00 -23.11
C ASN A 132 11.02 14.53 -22.74
N LEU A 133 10.51 14.08 -21.59
CA LEU A 133 10.42 12.64 -21.30
C LEU A 133 9.14 12.08 -21.95
N SER A 134 9.31 11.32 -23.03
CA SER A 134 8.19 10.72 -23.76
C SER A 134 7.54 9.60 -22.94
N TYR A 135 6.21 9.54 -22.93
CA TYR A 135 5.44 8.47 -22.27
C TYR A 135 5.76 7.05 -22.78
N LYS A 136 6.47 6.90 -23.91
CA LYS A 136 6.84 5.59 -24.48
C LYS A 136 7.91 4.84 -23.68
N ASP A 137 8.53 5.48 -22.69
CA ASP A 137 9.59 4.91 -21.87
C ASP A 137 9.14 4.52 -20.45
N ALA A 138 7.85 4.28 -20.19
CA ALA A 138 7.38 3.87 -18.85
C ALA A 138 8.12 2.65 -18.28
N ASN A 139 8.60 1.74 -19.14
CA ASN A 139 9.43 0.59 -18.75
C ASN A 139 10.88 0.95 -18.35
N HIS A 140 11.34 2.18 -18.58
CA HIS A 140 12.63 2.69 -18.09
C HIS A 140 12.55 3.23 -16.65
N PHE A 141 11.36 3.55 -16.14
CA PHE A 141 11.23 4.09 -14.80
C PHE A 141 11.22 2.99 -13.76
N HIS A 142 12.22 3.04 -12.87
CA HIS A 142 12.30 2.11 -11.76
C HIS A 142 11.19 2.40 -10.74
N THR A 143 10.15 1.57 -10.74
CA THR A 143 8.99 1.68 -9.85
C THR A 143 9.15 0.72 -8.67
N ILE A 144 9.14 1.28 -7.46
CA ILE A 144 9.23 0.54 -6.20
C ILE A 144 7.92 0.72 -5.44
N ILE A 145 7.30 -0.39 -5.03
CA ILE A 145 6.11 -0.37 -4.18
C ILE A 145 6.54 -0.62 -2.73
N HIS A 146 6.22 0.31 -1.84
CA HIS A 146 6.35 0.12 -0.40
C HIS A 146 4.98 -0.30 0.17
N THR A 147 4.92 -1.45 0.83
CA THR A 147 3.67 -2.02 1.37
C THR A 147 3.93 -2.75 2.69
N GLY A 148 2.91 -3.40 3.25
CA GLY A 148 3.00 -4.22 4.46
C GLY A 148 1.79 -5.14 4.60
N TRP A 149 1.32 -5.31 5.84
CA TRP A 149 0.21 -6.17 6.24
C TRP A 149 -1.18 -5.67 5.80
N TRP A 150 -1.34 -5.36 4.51
CA TRP A 150 -2.59 -4.86 3.93
C TRP A 150 -3.75 -5.82 4.25
N GLY A 151 -4.79 -5.28 4.89
CA GLY A 151 -5.98 -6.05 5.29
C GLY A 151 -5.78 -7.11 6.38
N CYS A 152 -4.56 -7.32 6.91
CA CYS A 152 -4.30 -8.42 7.85
C CYS A 152 -4.42 -8.02 9.34
N GLY A 153 -4.61 -6.73 9.62
CA GLY A 153 -4.83 -6.20 10.97
C GLY A 153 -6.30 -6.29 11.37
N ALA A 154 -6.97 -5.15 11.51
CA ALA A 154 -8.38 -5.08 11.91
C ALA A 154 -9.34 -5.86 11.00
N TYR A 155 -8.98 -6.07 9.73
CA TYR A 155 -9.82 -6.81 8.77
C TYR A 155 -9.61 -8.33 8.86
N GLY A 156 -8.56 -8.79 9.55
CA GLY A 156 -8.34 -10.21 9.84
C GLY A 156 -7.95 -11.08 8.64
N ASN A 157 -7.56 -10.51 7.49
CA ASN A 157 -7.27 -11.31 6.30
C ASN A 157 -6.06 -12.26 6.49
N ASN A 158 -6.06 -13.36 5.73
CA ASN A 158 -4.97 -14.33 5.71
C ASN A 158 -3.67 -13.69 5.19
N ARG A 159 -2.66 -13.62 6.05
CA ARG A 159 -1.36 -13.00 5.78
C ARG A 159 -0.67 -13.53 4.53
N GLN A 160 -0.59 -14.85 4.38
CA GLN A 160 0.13 -15.47 3.28
C GLN A 160 -0.56 -15.16 1.95
N MET A 161 -1.87 -15.29 1.89
CA MET A 161 -2.66 -14.95 0.71
C MET A 161 -2.52 -13.47 0.32
N MET A 162 -2.60 -12.56 1.28
CA MET A 162 -2.41 -11.13 1.02
C MET A 162 -0.99 -10.79 0.54
N ILE A 163 0.04 -11.51 1.01
CA ILE A 163 1.42 -11.31 0.50
C ILE A 163 1.55 -11.87 -0.93
N ILE A 164 1.06 -13.09 -1.19
CA ILE A 164 1.15 -13.75 -2.51
C ILE A 164 0.46 -12.91 -3.58
N THR A 165 -0.75 -12.42 -3.29
CA THR A 165 -1.52 -11.58 -4.23
C THR A 165 -0.80 -10.27 -4.55
N GLN A 166 -0.20 -9.60 -3.57
CA GLN A 166 0.64 -8.43 -3.79
C GLN A 166 1.88 -8.76 -4.65
N MET A 167 2.56 -9.88 -4.40
CA MET A 167 3.73 -10.29 -5.19
C MET A 167 3.38 -10.60 -6.66
N LEU A 168 2.30 -11.35 -6.88
CA LEU A 168 1.80 -11.68 -8.22
C LEU A 168 1.37 -10.43 -8.99
N ALA A 169 0.59 -9.56 -8.34
CA ALA A 169 0.17 -8.29 -8.93
C ALA A 169 1.37 -7.43 -9.35
N ALA A 170 2.40 -7.34 -8.51
CA ALA A 170 3.60 -6.57 -8.83
C ALA A 170 4.39 -7.18 -9.97
N HIS A 171 4.51 -8.51 -10.00
CA HIS A 171 5.14 -9.23 -11.09
C HIS A 171 4.45 -8.96 -12.44
N TRP A 172 3.13 -9.14 -12.50
CA TRP A 172 2.36 -8.90 -13.72
C TRP A 172 2.28 -7.43 -14.12
N ALA A 173 2.29 -6.52 -13.14
CA ALA A 173 2.34 -5.08 -13.39
C ALA A 173 3.74 -4.59 -13.82
N GLN A 174 4.75 -5.47 -13.82
CA GLN A 174 6.15 -5.15 -14.14
C GLN A 174 6.77 -4.14 -13.16
N ILE A 175 6.41 -4.24 -11.87
CA ILE A 175 7.03 -3.50 -10.79
C ILE A 175 8.44 -4.03 -10.56
N ASN A 176 9.42 -3.15 -10.40
CA ASN A 176 10.81 -3.55 -10.27
C ASN A 176 11.11 -4.14 -8.89
N LYS A 177 10.48 -3.61 -7.84
CA LYS A 177 10.71 -4.05 -6.46
C LYS A 177 9.49 -3.81 -5.57
N ILE A 178 9.18 -4.77 -4.71
CA ILE A 178 8.35 -4.56 -3.52
C ILE A 178 9.27 -4.47 -2.31
N ILE A 179 9.07 -3.45 -1.48
CA ILE A 179 9.60 -3.36 -0.13
C ILE A 179 8.45 -3.62 0.82
N PHE A 180 8.46 -4.80 1.44
CA PHE A 180 7.46 -5.21 2.42
C PHE A 180 7.96 -4.84 3.82
N HIS A 181 7.33 -3.85 4.43
CA HIS A 181 7.66 -3.38 5.77
C HIS A 181 6.99 -4.27 6.81
N THR A 182 7.79 -4.80 7.71
CA THR A 182 7.34 -5.53 8.89
C THR A 182 7.63 -4.68 10.12
N GLN A 183 6.68 -4.60 11.07
CA GLN A 183 6.91 -3.88 12.32
C GLN A 183 7.92 -4.63 13.21
N ASN A 184 7.91 -5.96 13.14
CA ASN A 184 8.80 -6.87 13.84
C ASN A 184 9.03 -8.14 13.00
N ASN A 185 9.92 -9.03 13.45
CA ASN A 185 10.23 -10.29 12.76
C ASN A 185 9.25 -11.44 13.09
N GLU A 186 8.16 -11.17 13.80
CA GLU A 186 7.24 -12.20 14.34
C GLU A 186 6.59 -13.07 13.25
N HIS A 187 6.43 -12.51 12.05
CA HIS A 187 5.78 -13.17 10.91
C HIS A 187 6.74 -13.43 9.73
N ALA A 188 8.04 -13.57 10.01
CA ALA A 188 9.03 -13.86 8.96
C ALA A 188 8.72 -15.15 8.18
N ASN A 189 8.14 -16.16 8.84
CA ASN A 189 7.74 -17.42 8.21
C ASN A 189 6.62 -17.23 7.17
N ASP A 190 5.66 -16.35 7.42
CA ASP A 190 4.58 -16.07 6.46
C ASP A 190 5.14 -15.47 5.16
N ILE A 191 6.14 -14.59 5.28
CA ILE A 191 6.82 -14.00 4.13
C ILE A 191 7.65 -15.06 3.39
N ALA A 192 8.39 -15.91 4.11
CA ALA A 192 9.18 -16.97 3.50
C ALA A 192 8.29 -17.95 2.72
N ARG A 193 7.17 -18.37 3.31
CA ARG A 193 6.22 -19.28 2.67
C ARG A 193 5.53 -18.65 1.46
N ALA A 194 5.09 -17.39 1.58
CA ALA A 194 4.50 -16.66 0.48
C ALA A 194 5.46 -16.51 -0.71
N LYS A 195 6.76 -16.29 -0.46
CA LYS A 195 7.79 -16.23 -1.50
C LYS A 195 7.93 -17.55 -2.24
N GLU A 196 8.01 -18.67 -1.51
CA GLU A 196 8.10 -20.01 -2.12
C GLU A 196 6.91 -20.29 -3.04
N ILE A 197 5.70 -19.97 -2.56
CA ILE A 197 4.48 -20.13 -3.35
C ILE A 197 4.49 -19.23 -4.58
N PHE A 198 4.86 -17.96 -4.41
CA PHE A 198 4.97 -17.02 -5.53
C PHE A 198 5.91 -17.53 -6.61
N GLU A 199 7.07 -18.08 -6.26
CA GLU A 199 8.03 -18.62 -7.23
C GLU A 199 7.43 -19.75 -8.08
N ASN A 200 6.55 -20.56 -7.49
CA ASN A 200 5.82 -21.61 -8.21
C ASN A 200 4.68 -21.06 -9.09
N LEU A 201 4.13 -19.90 -8.76
CA LEU A 201 2.97 -19.32 -9.44
C LEU A 201 3.29 -18.23 -10.45
N LYS A 202 4.46 -17.57 -10.38
CA LYS A 202 4.78 -16.40 -11.20
C LYS A 202 4.73 -16.65 -12.72
N SER A 203 4.96 -17.89 -13.16
CA SER A 203 4.88 -18.27 -14.57
C SER A 203 3.46 -18.58 -15.05
N GLN A 204 2.49 -18.68 -14.13
CA GLN A 204 1.10 -18.94 -14.47
C GLN A 204 0.48 -17.69 -15.10
N GLN A 205 -0.08 -17.86 -16.29
CA GLN A 205 -0.76 -16.79 -17.03
C GLN A 205 -2.29 -16.88 -16.91
N GLN A 206 -2.80 -17.98 -16.36
CA GLN A 206 -4.23 -18.21 -16.21
C GLN A 206 -4.67 -17.84 -14.80
N ALA A 207 -5.60 -16.89 -14.69
CA ALA A 207 -6.15 -16.45 -13.41
C ALA A 207 -6.73 -17.62 -12.59
N LYS A 208 -7.42 -18.55 -13.26
CA LYS A 208 -8.01 -19.72 -12.58
C LYS A 208 -6.96 -20.62 -11.91
N ALA A 209 -5.83 -20.86 -12.57
CA ALA A 209 -4.75 -21.67 -11.99
C ALA A 209 -4.14 -21.02 -10.74
N VAL A 210 -4.05 -19.69 -10.73
CA VAL A 210 -3.58 -18.91 -9.56
C VAL A 210 -4.58 -18.99 -8.42
N ILE A 211 -5.87 -18.77 -8.70
CA ILE A 211 -6.95 -18.87 -7.71
C ILE A 211 -6.99 -20.27 -7.10
N ASP A 212 -6.93 -21.31 -7.92
CA ASP A 212 -6.93 -22.71 -7.48
C ASP A 212 -5.71 -23.07 -6.64
N ALA A 213 -4.56 -22.46 -6.92
CA ALA A 213 -3.38 -22.63 -6.09
C ALA A 213 -3.54 -21.92 -4.74
N ILE A 214 -4.04 -20.69 -4.72
CA ILE A 214 -4.30 -19.93 -3.49
C ILE A 214 -5.25 -20.69 -2.58
N HIS A 215 -6.33 -21.26 -3.12
CA HIS A 215 -7.28 -22.10 -2.37
C HIS A 215 -6.65 -23.31 -1.68
N LYS A 216 -5.59 -23.90 -2.25
CA LYS A 216 -4.92 -25.06 -1.64
C LYS A 216 -4.02 -24.69 -0.47
N ILE A 217 -3.79 -23.39 -0.25
CA ILE A 217 -2.87 -22.87 0.77
C ILE A 217 -3.62 -22.34 2.00
N ILE A 218 -4.85 -21.89 1.82
CA ILE A 218 -5.74 -21.33 2.86
C ILE A 218 -6.71 -22.38 3.39
#